data_AF-A0A7K6PZ02-F1
#
_entry.id   AF-A0A7K6PZ02-F1
#
_cell.length_a   1.000
_cell.length_b   1.000
_cell.length_c   1.000
_cell.angle_alpha   90.00
_cell.angle_beta   90.00
_cell.angle_gamma   90.00
#
_symmetry.space_group_name_H-M   'P 1'
#
loop_
_entity.id
_entity.type
_entity.pdbx_description
1 polymer ?
#
loop_
_entity_poly.entity_id
_entity_poly.type
_entity_poly.pdbx_seq_one_letter_code
_entity_poly.pdbx_strand_id
1 'polypeptide(L)'
;SVNTRELSEVVFNNHSPRCVLPVWLDFDGRPRCYPVLQPRTGRIMRSYRGHLWLFRDAGTNDGLLVNQQELFVAAPNVTKADITLPVFTLKERCLQVVRSLVSPVDYRKLDIVQSLYDELEDHPDIWKDLQRLSLERNEALTNKILE
;
A
#
# COMPACT_ATOMS: atom_id res chain seq x y z
N SER A 1 -13.44 7.17 -0.91
CA SER A 1 -13.18 8.40 -1.68
C SER A 1 -14.39 9.32 -1.68
N VAL A 2 -14.22 10.63 -1.95
CA VAL A 2 -15.35 11.57 -2.10
C VAL A 2 -15.65 11.82 -3.57
N ASN A 3 -16.92 11.77 -3.96
CA ASN A 3 -17.36 12.00 -5.35
C ASN A 3 -17.52 13.50 -5.67
N THR A 4 -16.42 14.24 -5.65
CA THR A 4 -16.43 15.70 -5.87
C THR A 4 -16.65 16.09 -7.34
N ARG A 5 -16.35 15.18 -8.28
CA ARG A 5 -16.31 15.44 -9.74
C ARG A 5 -15.33 16.54 -10.17
N GLU A 6 -14.49 17.03 -9.25
CA GLU A 6 -13.44 18.00 -9.52
C GLU A 6 -12.20 17.24 -9.99
N LEU A 7 -11.83 17.40 -11.26
CA LEU A 7 -10.68 16.71 -11.86
C LEU A 7 -9.39 17.09 -11.13
N SER A 8 -8.56 16.09 -10.86
CA SER A 8 -7.20 16.26 -10.32
C SER A 8 -6.28 15.35 -11.11
N GLU A 9 -5.47 15.95 -11.99
CA GLU A 9 -4.47 15.23 -12.76
C GLU A 9 -3.20 15.08 -11.91
N VAL A 10 -2.78 13.83 -11.70
CA VAL A 10 -1.64 13.48 -10.85
C VAL A 10 -0.71 12.57 -11.63
N VAL A 11 0.60 12.84 -11.56
CA VAL A 11 1.60 11.92 -12.08
C VAL A 11 2.01 10.94 -10.99
N PHE A 12 1.75 9.65 -11.20
CA PHE A 12 2.24 8.57 -10.35
C PHE A 12 3.64 8.20 -10.80
N ASN A 13 4.65 8.47 -9.96
CA ASN A 13 6.05 8.19 -10.25
C ASN A 13 6.51 7.01 -9.41
N ASN A 14 6.84 5.89 -10.05
CA ASN A 14 7.40 4.74 -9.37
C ASN A 14 8.92 4.89 -9.23
N HIS A 15 9.38 5.40 -8.08
CA HIS A 15 10.80 5.46 -7.71
C HIS A 15 11.27 4.20 -7.00
N SER A 16 10.44 3.16 -6.91
CA SER A 16 10.79 1.87 -6.32
C SER A 16 11.34 0.90 -7.40
N PRO A 17 12.08 -0.14 -6.99
CA PRO A 17 12.49 -1.22 -7.90
C PRO A 17 11.37 -2.24 -8.14
N ARG A 18 10.18 -2.08 -7.54
CA ARG A 18 9.06 -3.01 -7.64
C ARG A 18 8.14 -2.66 -8.80
N CYS A 19 7.46 -3.67 -9.35
CA CYS A 19 6.27 -3.45 -10.17
C CYS A 19 5.14 -2.99 -9.23
N VAL A 20 4.63 -1.78 -9.43
CA VAL A 20 3.65 -1.19 -8.51
C VAL A 20 2.24 -1.36 -9.05
N LEU A 21 1.34 -1.87 -8.22
CA LEU A 21 -0.09 -1.92 -8.42
C LEU A 21 -0.75 -0.72 -7.71
N PRO A 22 -1.22 0.30 -8.45
CA PRO A 22 -2.02 1.37 -7.87
C PRO A 22 -3.41 0.84 -7.51
N VAL A 23 -3.89 1.18 -6.32
CA VAL A 23 -5.19 0.75 -5.81
C VAL A 23 -5.98 1.98 -5.37
N TRP A 24 -7.09 2.23 -6.04
CA TRP A 24 -8.04 3.28 -5.67
C TRP A 24 -9.07 2.72 -4.69
N LEU A 25 -9.38 3.44 -3.63
CA LEU A 25 -10.55 3.12 -2.81
C LEU A 25 -11.76 3.79 -3.43
N ASP A 26 -12.74 3.00 -3.87
CA ASP A 26 -13.96 3.57 -4.46
C ASP A 26 -14.81 4.34 -3.43
N PHE A 27 -16.01 4.74 -3.83
CA PHE A 27 -16.90 5.51 -2.96
C PHE A 27 -17.41 4.69 -1.76
N ASP A 28 -17.44 3.37 -1.89
CA ASP A 28 -17.82 2.43 -0.82
C ASP A 28 -16.60 1.96 -0.01
N GLY A 29 -15.42 2.51 -0.29
CA GLY A 29 -14.16 2.12 0.37
C GLY A 29 -13.58 0.80 -0.13
N ARG A 30 -14.09 0.24 -1.22
CA ARG A 30 -13.59 -1.03 -1.77
C ARG A 30 -12.36 -0.78 -2.66
N PRO A 31 -11.31 -1.61 -2.57
CA PRO A 31 -10.12 -1.46 -3.39
C PRO A 31 -10.40 -1.82 -4.85
N ARG A 32 -9.98 -0.94 -5.76
CA ARG A 32 -10.04 -1.09 -7.21
C ARG A 32 -8.65 -0.99 -7.79
N CYS A 33 -8.17 -2.09 -8.36
CA CYS A 33 -6.86 -2.17 -8.97
C CYS A 33 -6.81 -1.42 -10.30
N TYR A 34 -5.71 -0.70 -10.51
CA TYR A 34 -5.38 -0.05 -11.78
C TYR A 34 -4.18 -0.73 -12.43
N PRO A 35 -3.89 -0.46 -13.72
CA PRO A 35 -2.80 -1.14 -14.40
C PRO A 35 -1.45 -0.87 -13.75
N VAL A 36 -0.61 -1.89 -13.74
CA VAL A 36 0.70 -1.90 -13.09
C VAL A 36 1.63 -0.85 -13.69
N LEU A 37 2.38 -0.16 -12.82
CA LEU A 37 3.48 0.72 -13.14
C LEU A 37 4.79 -0.06 -13.06
N GLN A 38 5.57 -0.01 -14.13
CA GLN A 38 6.88 -0.66 -14.16
C GLN A 38 7.88 0.07 -13.24
N PRO A 39 8.92 -0.61 -12.75
CA PRO A 39 9.98 0.03 -11.97
C PRO A 39 10.55 1.26 -12.69
N ARG A 40 10.81 2.34 -11.94
CA ARG A 40 11.43 3.57 -12.47
C ARG A 40 10.62 4.26 -13.59
N THR A 41 9.30 4.08 -13.63
CA THR A 41 8.42 4.72 -14.63
C THR A 41 7.41 5.67 -14.00
N GLY A 42 6.89 6.60 -14.80
CA GLY A 42 5.80 7.51 -14.42
C GLY A 42 4.57 7.34 -15.29
N ARG A 43 3.39 7.64 -14.74
CA ARG A 43 2.12 7.64 -15.50
C ARG A 43 1.22 8.79 -15.05
N ILE A 44 0.68 9.52 -16.02
CA ILE A 44 -0.36 10.52 -15.77
C ILE A 44 -1.68 9.79 -15.46
N MET A 45 -2.28 10.14 -14.33
CA MET A 45 -3.54 9.58 -13.84
C MET A 45 -4.57 10.69 -13.71
N ARG A 46 -5.72 10.49 -14.38
CA ARG A 46 -6.89 11.34 -14.18
C ARG A 46 -7.64 10.85 -12.95
N SER A 47 -7.39 11.51 -11.83
CA SER A 47 -8.09 11.29 -10.56
C SER A 47 -9.07 12.44 -10.31
N TYR A 48 -9.71 12.44 -9.14
CA TYR A 48 -10.59 13.52 -8.69
C TYR A 48 -10.25 13.93 -7.26
N ARG A 49 -10.56 15.17 -6.91
CA ARG A 49 -10.30 15.69 -5.55
C ARG A 49 -10.97 14.80 -4.51
N GLY A 50 -10.20 14.39 -3.49
CA GLY A 50 -10.67 13.53 -2.40
C GLY A 50 -10.67 12.02 -2.75
N HIS A 51 -10.12 11.63 -3.89
CA HIS A 51 -9.84 10.22 -4.18
C HIS A 51 -8.65 9.71 -3.38
N LEU A 52 -8.82 8.55 -2.77
CA LEU A 52 -7.82 7.87 -1.94
C LEU A 52 -7.12 6.78 -2.75
N TRP A 53 -5.80 6.77 -2.69
CA TRP A 53 -4.94 5.82 -3.37
C TRP A 53 -3.94 5.21 -2.40
N LEU A 54 -3.66 3.93 -2.59
CA LEU A 54 -2.53 3.22 -1.97
C LEU A 54 -1.80 2.42 -3.05
N PHE A 55 -0.57 2.03 -2.76
CA PHE A 55 0.32 1.43 -3.75
C PHE A 55 0.91 0.15 -3.20
N ARG A 56 0.82 -0.93 -3.98
CA ARG A 56 1.24 -2.28 -3.58
C ARG A 56 2.26 -2.84 -4.55
N ASP A 57 3.10 -3.74 -4.08
CA ASP A 57 3.86 -4.59 -4.99
C ASP A 57 2.85 -5.49 -5.74
N ALA A 58 2.95 -5.51 -7.07
CA ALA A 58 1.99 -6.20 -7.91
C ALA A 58 2.04 -7.73 -7.79
N GLY A 59 3.15 -8.28 -7.31
CA GLY A 59 3.33 -9.73 -7.13
C GLY A 59 3.09 -10.19 -5.69
N THR A 60 3.44 -9.38 -4.69
CA THR A 60 3.42 -9.79 -3.28
C THR A 60 2.42 -9.06 -2.40
N ASN A 61 1.76 -8.01 -2.91
CA ASN A 61 0.94 -7.07 -2.15
C ASN A 61 1.69 -6.32 -1.02
N ASP A 62 3.03 -6.36 -0.98
CA ASP A 62 3.82 -5.56 -0.04
C ASP A 62 3.42 -4.07 -0.14
N GLY A 63 3.22 -3.41 1.01
CA GLY A 63 2.91 -1.98 1.05
C GLY A 63 4.07 -1.12 0.54
N LEU A 64 3.77 -0.17 -0.34
CA LEU A 64 4.68 0.92 -0.70
C LEU A 64 4.19 2.23 -0.11
N LEU A 65 5.12 3.18 0.05
CA LEU A 65 4.79 4.54 0.44
C LEU A 65 4.59 5.41 -0.78
N VAL A 66 3.76 6.42 -0.62
CA VAL A 66 3.53 7.49 -1.58
C VAL A 66 3.71 8.82 -0.85
N ASN A 67 4.63 9.64 -1.33
CA ASN A 67 5.01 10.89 -0.65
C ASN A 67 5.30 10.66 0.85
N GLN A 68 5.98 9.54 1.17
CA GLN A 68 6.32 9.10 2.54
C GLN A 68 5.11 8.73 3.44
N GLN A 69 3.94 8.50 2.87
CA GLN A 69 2.72 8.09 3.58
C GLN A 69 2.12 6.82 2.96
N GLU A 70 1.26 6.11 3.69
CA GLU A 70 0.60 4.89 3.18
C GLU A 70 -0.58 5.19 2.24
N LEU A 71 -1.21 6.35 2.41
CA LEU A 71 -2.34 6.81 1.61
C LEU A 71 -2.02 8.13 0.92
N PHE A 72 -2.41 8.23 -0.34
CA PHE A 72 -2.39 9.46 -1.12
C PHE A 72 -3.80 9.97 -1.34
N VAL A 73 -4.00 11.27 -1.12
CA VAL A 73 -5.26 11.97 -1.41
C VAL A 73 -5.05 12.87 -2.61
N ALA A 74 -5.80 12.63 -3.69
CA ALA A 74 -5.77 13.49 -4.85
C ALA A 74 -6.36 14.87 -4.52
N ALA A 75 -5.68 15.94 -4.91
CA ALA A 75 -6.11 17.31 -4.71
C ALA A 75 -5.60 18.19 -5.86
N PRO A 76 -6.28 19.31 -6.20
CA PRO A 76 -5.90 20.15 -7.33
C PRO A 76 -4.49 20.74 -7.26
N ASN A 77 -3.98 20.96 -6.05
CA ASN A 77 -2.63 21.49 -5.80
C ASN A 77 -1.55 20.39 -5.70
N VAL A 78 -1.92 19.11 -5.79
CA VAL A 78 -0.99 17.98 -5.67
C VAL A 78 -0.86 17.31 -7.02
N THR A 79 0.24 17.58 -7.72
CA THR A 79 0.47 17.10 -9.09
C THR A 79 1.30 15.83 -9.18
N LYS A 80 1.89 15.38 -8.07
CA LYS A 80 2.80 14.23 -8.03
C LYS A 80 2.50 13.28 -6.87
N ALA A 81 2.55 11.99 -7.18
CA ALA A 81 2.53 10.90 -6.22
C ALA A 81 3.83 10.10 -6.41
N ASP A 82 4.83 10.41 -5.60
CA ASP A 82 6.14 9.77 -5.64
C ASP A 82 6.13 8.50 -4.79
N ILE A 83 6.14 7.35 -5.45
CA ILE A 83 6.00 6.04 -4.84
C ILE A 83 7.39 5.48 -4.53
N THR A 84 7.63 5.11 -3.29
CA THR A 84 8.93 4.64 -2.78
C THR A 84 8.79 3.36 -1.99
N LEU A 85 9.90 2.61 -1.91
CA LEU A 85 9.99 1.47 -1.01
C LEU A 85 10.11 1.99 0.43
N PRO A 86 9.30 1.51 1.39
CA PRO A 86 9.53 1.83 2.79
C PRO A 86 10.83 1.21 3.29
N VAL A 87 11.34 1.75 4.38
CA VAL A 87 12.38 1.07 5.17
C VAL A 87 11.67 0.00 6.00
N PHE A 88 11.56 -1.20 5.42
CA PHE A 88 11.03 -2.35 6.14
C PHE A 88 11.89 -2.68 7.36
N THR A 89 11.27 -3.20 8.41
CA THR A 89 12.02 -3.84 9.48
C THR A 89 12.83 -5.01 8.90
N LEU A 90 13.97 -5.34 9.52
CA LEU A 90 14.77 -6.48 9.08
C LEU A 90 13.94 -7.76 9.06
N LYS A 91 13.07 -7.93 10.05
CA LYS A 91 12.14 -9.05 10.16
C LYS A 91 11.21 -9.15 8.95
N GLU A 92 10.48 -8.07 8.62
CA GLU A 92 9.58 -8.04 7.48
C GLU A 92 10.33 -8.28 6.15
N ARG A 93 11.51 -7.67 6.01
CA ARG A 93 12.33 -7.88 4.81
C ARG A 93 12.78 -9.33 4.67
N CYS A 94 13.14 -10.00 5.76
CA CYS A 94 13.48 -11.42 5.74
C CYS A 94 12.26 -12.28 5.35
N LEU A 95 11.07 -12.00 5.90
CA LEU A 95 9.82 -12.70 5.54
C LEU A 95 9.54 -12.57 4.03
N GLN A 96 9.65 -11.36 3.47
CA GLN A 96 9.49 -11.13 2.03
C GLN A 96 10.46 -11.97 1.18
N VAL A 97 11.73 -12.08 1.60
CA VAL A 97 12.73 -12.89 0.88
C VAL A 97 12.40 -14.37 0.99
N VAL A 98 12.07 -14.88 2.19
CA VAL A 98 11.73 -16.30 2.38
C VAL A 98 10.49 -16.68 1.55
N ARG A 99 9.43 -15.86 1.56
CA ARG A 99 8.22 -16.06 0.74
C ARG A 99 8.52 -16.10 -0.77
N SER A 100 9.57 -15.42 -1.23
CA SER A 100 9.97 -15.45 -2.64
C SER A 100 10.77 -16.69 -3.04
N LEU A 101 11.37 -17.39 -2.07
CA LEU A 101 12.28 -18.52 -2.29
C LEU A 101 11.65 -19.87 -1.94
N VAL A 102 10.65 -19.88 -1.05
CA VAL A 102 10.05 -21.09 -0.50
C VAL A 102 8.56 -21.13 -0.85
N SER A 103 8.07 -22.29 -1.27
CA SER A 103 6.63 -22.48 -1.49
C SER A 103 5.87 -22.42 -0.16
N PRO A 104 4.66 -21.83 -0.10
CA PRO A 104 3.85 -21.80 1.12
C PRO A 104 3.63 -23.18 1.77
N VAL A 105 3.57 -24.24 0.96
CA VAL A 105 3.40 -25.63 1.43
C VAL A 105 4.61 -26.13 2.22
N ASP A 106 5.78 -25.51 2.02
CA ASP A 106 7.05 -25.91 2.62
C ASP A 106 7.47 -25.01 3.79
N TYR A 107 6.73 -23.95 4.12
CA TYR A 107 7.09 -23.05 5.23
C TYR A 107 7.31 -23.78 6.56
N ARG A 108 6.43 -24.73 6.89
CA ARG A 108 6.51 -25.53 8.14
C ARG A 108 7.61 -26.61 8.13
N LYS A 109 8.37 -26.73 7.04
CA LYS A 109 9.54 -27.61 6.94
C LYS A 109 10.86 -26.88 7.21
N LEU A 110 10.83 -25.54 7.29
CA LEU A 110 12.01 -24.73 7.59
C LEU A 110 12.45 -24.94 9.03
N ASP A 111 13.75 -25.04 9.29
CA ASP A 111 14.28 -25.18 10.66
C ASP A 111 14.36 -23.82 11.36
N ILE A 112 13.20 -23.28 11.72
CA ILE A 112 13.04 -21.97 12.39
C ILE A 112 12.05 -22.07 13.55
N VAL A 113 12.03 -21.05 14.42
CA VAL A 113 11.12 -21.03 15.56
C VAL A 113 9.65 -21.02 15.12
N GLN A 114 8.80 -21.71 15.89
CA GLN A 114 7.41 -21.99 15.50
C GLN A 114 6.58 -20.73 15.21
N SER A 115 6.81 -19.66 15.95
CA SER A 115 6.09 -18.39 15.75
C SER A 115 6.34 -17.77 14.38
N LEU A 116 7.48 -18.04 13.74
CA LEU A 116 7.79 -17.51 12.41
C LEU A 116 7.03 -18.21 11.29
N TYR A 117 6.48 -19.42 11.52
CA TYR A 117 5.63 -20.07 10.52
C TYR A 117 4.35 -19.28 10.30
N ASP A 118 3.67 -18.92 11.39
CA ASP A 118 2.42 -18.16 11.33
C ASP A 118 2.65 -16.78 10.68
N GLU A 119 3.81 -16.18 10.95
CA GLU A 119 4.20 -14.92 10.31
C GLU A 119 4.52 -15.07 8.83
N LEU A 120 5.17 -16.16 8.40
CA LEU A 120 5.39 -16.44 6.97
C LEU A 120 4.06 -16.66 6.24
N GLU A 121 3.13 -17.38 6.87
CA GLU A 121 1.79 -17.66 6.37
C GLU A 121 0.91 -16.39 6.31
N ASP A 122 1.14 -15.41 7.18
CA ASP A 122 0.42 -14.13 7.17
C ASP A 122 0.92 -13.17 6.09
N HIS A 123 0.45 -13.34 4.86
CA HIS A 123 0.85 -12.52 3.72
C HIS A 123 0.26 -11.11 3.78
N PRO A 124 0.93 -10.12 3.14
CA PRO A 124 0.40 -8.76 3.01
C PRO A 124 -0.99 -8.76 2.37
N ASP A 125 -1.94 -8.08 3.03
CA ASP A 125 -3.33 -8.00 2.59
C ASP A 125 -3.86 -6.57 2.69
N ILE A 126 -4.50 -6.11 1.61
CA ILE A 126 -4.99 -4.73 1.50
C ILE A 126 -6.09 -4.47 2.53
N TRP A 127 -6.97 -5.43 2.80
CA TRP A 127 -8.07 -5.24 3.74
C TRP A 127 -7.58 -5.12 5.18
N LYS A 128 -6.61 -5.94 5.59
CA LYS A 128 -5.97 -5.84 6.90
C LYS A 128 -5.38 -4.44 7.12
N ASP A 129 -4.67 -3.92 6.12
CA ASP A 129 -4.11 -2.58 6.22
C ASP A 129 -5.17 -1.48 6.24
N LEU A 130 -6.25 -1.61 5.44
CA LEU A 130 -7.34 -0.64 5.49
C LEU A 130 -8.06 -0.63 6.83
N GLN A 131 -8.25 -1.79 7.45
CA GLN A 131 -8.82 -1.90 8.79
C GLN A 131 -7.90 -1.23 9.83
N ARG A 132 -6.60 -1.52 9.80
CA ARG A 132 -5.59 -0.89 10.66
C ARG A 132 -5.60 0.63 10.51
N LEU A 133 -5.49 1.14 9.28
CA LEU A 133 -5.50 2.58 8.99
C LEU A 133 -6.80 3.27 9.44
N SER A 134 -7.94 2.59 9.32
CA SER A 134 -9.21 3.11 9.82
C SER A 134 -9.22 3.20 11.35
N LEU A 135 -8.66 2.22 12.05
CA LEU A 135 -8.58 2.22 13.51
C LEU A 135 -7.65 3.33 14.01
N GLU A 136 -6.44 3.41 13.48
CA GLU A 136 -5.45 4.45 13.81
C GLU A 136 -6.03 5.86 13.61
N ARG A 137 -6.80 6.07 12.53
CA ARG A 137 -7.48 7.33 12.27
C ARG A 137 -8.56 7.65 13.32
N ASN A 138 -9.35 6.67 13.73
CA ASN A 138 -10.40 6.86 14.72
C ASN A 138 -9.83 7.17 16.11
N GLU A 139 -8.75 6.49 16.50
CA GLU A 139 -8.01 6.75 17.73
C GLU A 139 -7.43 8.17 17.73
N ALA A 140 -6.77 8.58 16.63
CA ALA A 140 -6.24 9.93 16.49
C ALA A 140 -7.32 11.01 16.56
N LEU A 141 -8.51 10.76 16.02
CA LEU A 141 -9.65 11.67 16.13
C LEU A 141 -10.18 11.75 17.57
N THR A 142 -10.25 10.61 18.27
CA THR A 142 -10.73 10.55 19.65
C THR A 142 -9.78 11.29 20.60
N ASN A 143 -8.47 11.09 20.43
CA ASN A 143 -7.46 11.77 21.25
C ASN A 143 -7.49 13.29 21.04
N LYS A 144 -7.72 13.77 19.82
CA LYS A 144 -7.89 15.21 19.52
C LYS A 144 -9.14 15.85 20.11
N ILE A 145 -10.16 15.06 20.48
CA ILE A 145 -11.38 15.55 21.11
C ILE A 145 -11.20 15.65 22.64
N LEU A 146 -10.25 14.89 23.19
CA LEU A 146 -9.95 14.84 24.62
C LEU A 146 -8.87 15.85 25.06
N GLU A 147 -8.18 16.47 24.10
CA GLU A 147 -7.27 17.62 24.29
C GLU A 147 -8.00 18.96 24.11
#